data_AF-A0AAE0MCC6-F1
#
_entry.id   AF-A0AAE0MCC6-F1
#
_cell.length_a   1.000
_cell.length_b   1.000
_cell.length_c   1.000
_cell.angle_alpha   90.00
_cell.angle_beta   90.00
_cell.angle_gamma   90.00
#
_symmetry.space_group_name_H-M   'P 1'
#
loop_
_entity.id
_entity.type
_entity.pdbx_description
1 polymer ?
#
loop_
_entity_poly.entity_id
_entity_poly.type
_entity_poly.pdbx_seq_one_letter_code
_entity_poly.pdbx_strand_id
1 'polypeptide(L)'
;MEFNLDGPTIPPPEGLVPTLDNPPNGNHAAIAIITICVILTAVCYPVRFYAKYLNEHIGVADYLSFVAFPLFWVYVYFSYRLSWTPGYLIHMWDIRLGEIANFTYVCFVATLLYLWIIALVKCAILLEWTSIFAPDGKHSFFAWACYAACGTIALLSAIIFIMDLVNCTPFEGNWNPLVPGGAVCRFAIPEFGLASSVTNLLLDMVPLVLAQRVIWGLRMSWKRKLGISAVFLIGILACVAGIVRLYYATRFYSSNDTSYFFSIMALCSLCETTCAHLVLCVPFCPKAMTGLQKSRAVTELKKYMSLPSYATGTTKNSDAGGAFQDSRGMELHPFSNKSTPVNRTLGSAPGSRRDEPKCSEDSDKAVYQWNPV
;
A
#
# COMPACT_ATOMS: atom_id res chain seq x y z
N MET A 1 21.02 8.70 -43.74
CA MET A 1 20.75 9.95 -42.99
C MET A 1 21.63 9.91 -41.77
N GLU A 2 22.65 10.76 -41.69
CA GLU A 2 23.36 10.97 -40.42
C GLU A 2 22.39 11.70 -39.48
N PHE A 3 22.04 11.05 -38.37
CA PHE A 3 21.25 11.68 -37.33
C PHE A 3 22.14 12.67 -36.57
N ASN A 4 21.75 13.94 -36.49
CA ASN A 4 22.41 14.89 -35.62
C ASN A 4 21.98 14.63 -34.17
N LEU A 5 22.77 13.83 -33.43
CA LEU A 5 22.49 13.44 -32.06
C LEU A 5 22.48 14.63 -31.08
N ASP A 6 23.20 15.71 -31.41
CA ASP A 6 23.24 16.95 -30.65
C ASP A 6 22.10 17.92 -31.02
N GLY A 7 21.31 17.58 -32.04
CA GLY A 7 20.15 18.34 -32.47
C GLY A 7 18.89 18.07 -31.66
N PRO A 8 17.84 18.90 -31.85
CA PRO A 8 16.55 18.70 -31.21
C PRO A 8 15.86 17.43 -31.72
N THR A 9 15.08 16.77 -30.86
CA THR A 9 14.38 15.52 -31.21
C THR A 9 13.31 15.74 -32.28
N ILE A 10 12.61 16.87 -32.23
CA ILE A 10 11.65 17.32 -33.25
C ILE A 10 11.91 18.78 -33.62
N PRO A 11 11.56 19.21 -34.85
CA PRO A 11 11.70 20.62 -35.22
C PRO A 11 10.82 21.50 -34.33
N PRO A 12 11.33 22.65 -33.86
CA PRO A 12 10.56 23.60 -33.08
C PRO A 12 9.42 24.21 -33.90
N PRO A 13 8.34 24.68 -33.24
CA PRO A 13 7.33 25.52 -33.89
C PRO A 13 7.94 26.78 -34.52
N GLU A 14 7.29 27.32 -35.55
CA GLU A 14 7.77 28.52 -36.26
C GLU A 14 8.05 29.69 -35.28
N GLY A 15 9.28 30.21 -35.32
CA GLY A 15 9.71 31.34 -34.49
C GLY A 15 10.29 30.98 -33.12
N LEU A 16 10.37 29.69 -32.74
CA LEU A 16 10.97 29.25 -31.48
C LEU A 16 12.38 28.68 -31.70
N VAL A 17 13.34 29.06 -30.85
CA VAL A 17 14.68 28.48 -30.83
C VAL A 17 14.75 27.42 -29.72
N PRO A 18 15.10 26.15 -30.02
CA PRO A 18 15.25 25.10 -29.03
C PRO A 18 16.30 25.44 -27.98
N THR A 19 15.99 25.20 -26.71
CA THR A 19 16.92 25.43 -25.59
C THR A 19 17.37 24.08 -25.01
N LEU A 20 18.47 23.53 -25.55
CA LEU A 20 18.94 22.17 -25.22
C LEU A 20 19.78 22.07 -23.94
N ASP A 21 20.43 23.16 -23.50
CA ASP A 21 21.35 23.12 -22.35
C ASP A 21 20.65 23.33 -21.00
N ASN A 22 19.56 24.11 -21.00
CA ASN A 22 18.75 24.35 -19.80
C ASN A 22 17.29 24.61 -20.21
N PRO A 23 16.56 23.56 -20.60
CA PRO A 23 15.19 23.70 -21.03
C PRO A 23 14.30 24.20 -19.88
N PRO A 24 13.28 25.02 -20.16
CA PRO A 24 12.28 25.37 -19.16
C PRO A 24 11.62 24.08 -18.66
N ASN A 25 11.80 23.78 -17.38
CA ASN A 25 11.33 22.53 -16.77
C ASN A 25 10.42 22.79 -15.57
N GLY A 26 9.58 21.81 -15.28
CA GLY A 26 8.70 21.79 -14.11
C GLY A 26 9.26 20.98 -12.95
N ASN A 27 10.58 20.78 -12.88
CA ASN A 27 11.22 19.85 -11.95
C ASN A 27 10.91 20.20 -10.48
N HIS A 28 10.89 21.48 -10.12
CA HIS A 28 10.58 21.90 -8.74
C HIS A 28 9.21 21.41 -8.28
N ALA A 29 8.18 21.55 -9.13
CA ALA A 29 6.84 21.09 -8.83
C ALA A 29 6.76 19.55 -8.82
N ALA A 30 7.38 18.90 -9.82
CA ALA A 30 7.42 17.43 -9.90
C ALA A 30 8.09 16.80 -8.68
N ILE A 31 9.29 17.28 -8.30
CA ILE A 31 10.03 16.80 -7.14
C ILE A 31 9.23 17.01 -5.86
N ALA A 32 8.55 18.15 -5.70
CA ALA A 32 7.70 18.39 -4.53
C ALA A 32 6.56 17.36 -4.45
N ILE A 33 5.86 17.10 -5.56
CA ILE A 33 4.79 16.09 -5.63
C ILE A 33 5.33 14.70 -5.31
N ILE A 34 6.44 14.29 -5.95
CA ILE A 34 7.07 12.98 -5.72
C ILE A 34 7.45 12.84 -4.24
N THR A 35 8.07 13.86 -3.65
CA THR A 35 8.48 13.87 -2.25
C THR A 35 7.29 13.70 -1.31
N ILE A 36 6.19 14.41 -1.56
CA ILE A 36 4.95 14.28 -0.77
C ILE A 36 4.40 12.86 -0.86
N CYS A 37 4.29 12.29 -2.08
CA CYS A 37 3.81 10.93 -2.30
C CYS A 37 4.65 9.88 -1.55
N VAL A 38 5.98 10.05 -1.57
CA VAL A 38 6.91 9.17 -0.85
C VAL A 38 6.73 9.28 0.66
N ILE A 39 6.64 10.49 1.21
CA ILE A 39 6.45 10.68 2.65
C ILE A 39 5.13 10.05 3.11
N LEU A 40 4.04 10.29 2.37
CA LEU A 40 2.72 9.74 2.70
C LEU A 40 2.72 8.21 2.72
N THR A 41 3.28 7.56 1.70
CA THR A 41 3.36 6.10 1.63
C THR A 41 4.33 5.52 2.66
N ALA A 42 5.49 6.16 2.87
CA ALA A 42 6.48 5.75 3.86
C ALA A 42 5.97 5.82 5.29
N VAL A 43 5.06 6.74 5.62
CA VAL A 43 4.44 6.84 6.94
C VAL A 43 3.28 5.84 7.10
N CYS A 44 2.44 5.67 6.09
CA CYS A 44 1.25 4.83 6.19
C CYS A 44 1.55 3.33 6.26
N TYR A 45 2.58 2.85 5.55
CA TYR A 45 2.90 1.42 5.51
C TYR A 45 3.40 0.84 6.84
N PRO A 46 4.34 1.48 7.56
CA PRO A 46 4.73 1.04 8.90
C PRO A 46 3.56 0.96 9.88
N VAL A 47 2.64 1.94 9.81
CA VAL A 47 1.41 1.95 10.63
C VAL A 47 0.55 0.73 10.32
N ARG A 48 0.38 0.39 9.03
CA ARG A 48 -0.33 -0.80 8.58
C ARG A 48 0.33 -2.09 9.07
N PHE A 49 1.64 -2.25 8.85
CA PHE A 49 2.37 -3.45 9.28
C PHE A 49 2.33 -3.63 10.80
N TYR A 50 2.46 -2.54 11.57
CA TYR A 50 2.33 -2.57 13.02
C TYR A 50 0.93 -2.99 13.48
N ALA A 51 -0.12 -2.46 12.83
CA ALA A 51 -1.51 -2.85 13.15
C ALA A 51 -1.77 -4.34 12.92
N LYS A 52 -1.25 -4.88 11.80
CA LYS A 52 -1.37 -6.30 11.43
C LYS A 52 -0.59 -7.20 12.40
N TYR A 53 0.65 -6.84 12.71
CA TYR A 53 1.49 -7.56 13.67
C TYR A 53 0.82 -7.74 15.04
N LEU A 54 0.08 -6.73 15.50
CA LEU A 54 -0.53 -6.77 16.84
C LEU A 54 -1.77 -7.67 16.96
N ASN A 55 -2.59 -7.82 15.91
CA ASN A 55 -3.96 -8.32 16.12
C ASN A 55 -4.57 -9.13 14.97
N GLU A 56 -3.85 -9.41 13.87
CA GLU A 56 -4.47 -10.06 12.71
C GLU A 56 -3.63 -11.18 12.10
N HIS A 57 -4.33 -12.19 11.56
CA HIS A 57 -3.72 -13.17 10.68
C HIS A 57 -3.32 -12.52 9.36
N ILE A 58 -2.12 -12.86 8.87
CA ILE A 58 -1.62 -12.39 7.58
C ILE A 58 -2.47 -13.00 6.47
N GLY A 59 -3.19 -12.16 5.75
CA GLY A 59 -4.04 -12.56 4.63
C GLY A 59 -3.34 -12.44 3.27
N VAL A 60 -4.00 -12.92 2.21
CA VAL A 60 -3.50 -12.77 0.82
C VAL A 60 -3.30 -11.30 0.45
N ALA A 61 -4.18 -10.41 0.92
CA ALA A 61 -4.06 -8.97 0.70
C ALA A 61 -2.75 -8.39 1.26
N ASP A 62 -2.24 -8.92 2.37
CA ASP A 62 -0.99 -8.46 3.00
C ASP A 62 0.23 -8.84 2.15
N TYR A 63 0.22 -10.04 1.55
CA TYR A 63 1.27 -10.45 0.61
C TYR A 63 1.29 -9.57 -0.65
N LEU A 64 0.11 -9.29 -1.23
CA LEU A 64 0.01 -8.37 -2.38
C LEU A 64 0.53 -6.97 -2.01
N SER A 65 0.17 -6.48 -0.82
CA SER A 65 0.64 -5.19 -0.30
C SER A 65 2.16 -5.15 -0.08
N PHE A 66 2.73 -6.26 0.40
CA PHE A 66 4.17 -6.43 0.62
C PHE A 66 4.97 -6.47 -0.68
N VAL A 67 4.38 -6.95 -1.78
CA VAL A 67 4.99 -6.90 -3.12
C VAL A 67 4.79 -5.54 -3.78
N ALA A 68 3.60 -4.92 -3.62
CA ALA A 68 3.30 -3.63 -4.22
C ALA A 68 4.17 -2.48 -3.67
N PHE A 69 4.47 -2.51 -2.37
CA PHE A 69 5.27 -1.48 -1.70
C PHE A 69 6.68 -1.30 -2.28
N PRO A 70 7.54 -2.33 -2.38
CA PRO A 70 8.86 -2.19 -2.98
C PRO A 70 8.78 -1.82 -4.46
N LEU A 71 7.80 -2.34 -5.22
CA LEU A 71 7.58 -1.92 -6.61
C LEU A 71 7.28 -0.42 -6.73
N PHE A 72 6.48 0.13 -5.81
CA PHE A 72 6.23 1.57 -5.75
C PHE A 72 7.51 2.38 -5.49
N TRP A 73 8.40 1.92 -4.61
CA TRP A 73 9.70 2.58 -4.40
C TRP A 73 10.60 2.52 -5.63
N VAL A 74 10.59 1.41 -6.38
CA VAL A 74 11.30 1.33 -7.66
C VAL A 74 10.70 2.32 -8.67
N TYR A 75 9.37 2.44 -8.74
CA TYR A 75 8.69 3.43 -9.58
C TYR A 75 9.04 4.88 -9.21
N VAL A 76 9.12 5.18 -7.92
CA VAL A 76 9.58 6.47 -7.39
C VAL A 76 11.03 6.74 -7.80
N TYR A 77 11.91 5.74 -7.73
CA TYR A 77 13.30 5.89 -8.19
C TYR A 77 13.38 6.30 -9.66
N PHE A 78 12.61 5.64 -10.54
CA PHE A 78 12.54 6.02 -11.95
C PHE A 78 11.92 7.42 -12.16
N SER A 79 10.97 7.80 -11.31
CA SER A 79 10.39 9.15 -11.33
C SER A 79 11.41 10.22 -10.95
N TYR A 80 12.24 9.99 -9.92
CA TYR A 80 13.36 10.87 -9.62
C TYR A 80 14.39 10.89 -10.75
N ARG A 81 14.76 9.72 -11.31
CA ARG A 81 15.69 9.62 -12.45
C ARG A 81 15.25 10.49 -13.62
N LEU A 82 13.94 10.53 -13.91
CA LEU A 82 13.37 11.38 -14.95
C LEU A 82 13.60 12.88 -14.68
N SER A 83 13.63 13.31 -13.41
CA SER A 83 13.90 14.71 -13.04
C SER A 83 15.33 15.15 -13.35
N TRP A 84 16.29 14.21 -13.30
CA TRP A 84 17.72 14.51 -13.54
C TRP A 84 18.07 14.51 -15.03
N THR A 85 17.43 13.63 -15.81
CA THR A 85 17.67 13.49 -17.25
C THR A 85 16.38 13.02 -17.93
N PRO A 86 15.69 13.79 -18.77
CA PRO A 86 15.87 15.20 -19.18
C PRO A 86 15.15 16.23 -18.28
N GLY A 87 14.18 15.79 -17.46
CA GLY A 87 13.33 16.64 -16.61
C GLY A 87 11.84 16.50 -16.93
N TYR A 88 10.99 17.06 -16.06
CA TYR A 88 9.54 17.09 -16.19
C TYR A 88 9.07 18.33 -16.95
N LEU A 89 7.97 18.19 -17.69
CA LEU A 89 7.29 19.29 -18.41
C LEU A 89 8.19 19.95 -19.46
N ILE A 90 9.11 19.18 -20.04
CA ILE A 90 9.98 19.61 -21.13
C ILE A 90 9.37 19.18 -22.46
N HIS A 91 9.41 20.07 -23.43
CA HIS A 91 8.93 19.81 -24.77
C HIS A 91 9.92 18.98 -25.59
N MET A 92 9.43 18.18 -26.54
CA MET A 92 10.29 17.29 -27.33
C MET A 92 11.35 18.04 -28.16
N TRP A 93 11.07 19.27 -28.61
CA TRP A 93 12.05 20.08 -29.33
C TRP A 93 13.20 20.56 -28.43
N ASP A 94 13.03 20.56 -27.12
CA ASP A 94 14.06 20.95 -26.14
C ASP A 94 14.87 19.75 -25.60
N ILE A 95 14.62 18.54 -26.12
CA ILE A 95 15.35 17.31 -25.76
C ILE A 95 16.35 16.97 -26.87
N ARG A 96 17.59 16.69 -26.50
CA ARG A 96 18.63 16.21 -27.43
C ARG A 96 18.27 14.85 -27.99
N LEU A 97 18.43 14.66 -29.29
CA LEU A 97 18.10 13.40 -29.96
C LEU A 97 18.88 12.21 -29.36
N GLY A 98 20.13 12.40 -28.94
CA GLY A 98 20.92 11.36 -28.27
C GLY A 98 20.34 10.89 -26.92
N GLU A 99 19.52 11.71 -26.25
CA GLU A 99 18.95 11.42 -24.94
C GLU A 99 17.58 10.74 -25.01
N ILE A 100 16.94 10.75 -26.18
CA ILE A 100 15.56 10.27 -26.36
C ILE A 100 15.40 8.79 -26.00
N ALA A 101 16.42 7.96 -26.29
CA ALA A 101 16.38 6.53 -25.99
C ALA A 101 16.38 6.27 -24.48
N ASN A 102 17.11 7.09 -23.71
CA ASN A 102 17.16 6.98 -22.25
C ASN A 102 15.86 7.49 -21.62
N PHE A 103 15.36 8.65 -22.08
CA PHE A 103 14.06 9.17 -21.67
C PHE A 103 12.94 8.15 -21.88
N THR A 104 12.83 7.63 -23.10
CA THR A 104 11.77 6.68 -23.47
C THR A 104 11.93 5.35 -22.75
N TYR A 105 13.17 4.91 -22.46
CA TYR A 105 13.41 3.75 -21.60
C TYR A 105 12.86 3.93 -20.18
N VAL A 106 13.10 5.09 -19.56
CA VAL A 106 12.53 5.42 -18.24
C VAL A 106 11.00 5.42 -18.32
N CYS A 107 10.42 6.00 -19.36
CA CYS A 107 8.97 6.03 -19.58
C CYS A 107 8.37 4.63 -19.72
N PHE A 108 9.04 3.75 -20.48
CA PHE A 108 8.64 2.35 -20.68
C PHE A 108 8.65 1.59 -19.36
N VAL A 109 9.76 1.61 -18.62
CA VAL A 109 9.87 0.92 -17.32
C VAL A 109 8.87 1.47 -16.31
N ALA A 110 8.68 2.80 -16.26
CA ALA A 110 7.70 3.42 -15.38
C ALA A 110 6.26 2.96 -15.70
N THR A 111 5.91 2.82 -16.98
CA THR A 111 4.59 2.33 -17.42
C THR A 111 4.36 0.88 -16.97
N LEU A 112 5.35 0.00 -17.16
CA LEU A 112 5.27 -1.40 -16.72
C LEU A 112 5.12 -1.53 -15.20
N LEU A 113 5.91 -0.75 -14.44
CA LEU A 113 5.83 -0.73 -12.98
C LEU A 113 4.46 -0.24 -12.50
N TYR A 114 3.95 0.84 -13.08
CA TYR A 114 2.63 1.38 -12.76
C TYR A 114 1.52 0.33 -12.92
N LEU A 115 1.51 -0.41 -14.04
CA LEU A 115 0.51 -1.45 -14.31
C LEU A 115 0.46 -2.51 -13.20
N TRP A 116 1.61 -2.99 -12.75
CA TRP A 116 1.68 -3.97 -11.67
C TRP A 116 1.31 -3.39 -10.31
N ILE A 117 1.80 -2.19 -9.99
CA ILE A 117 1.49 -1.52 -8.72
C ILE A 117 -0.01 -1.34 -8.58
N ILE A 118 -0.66 -0.74 -9.58
CA ILE A 118 -2.09 -0.43 -9.49
C ILE A 118 -2.94 -1.71 -9.42
N ALA A 119 -2.57 -2.76 -10.17
CA ALA A 119 -3.25 -4.05 -10.15
C ALA A 119 -3.15 -4.70 -8.76
N LEU A 120 -1.93 -4.81 -8.21
CA LEU A 120 -1.69 -5.45 -6.92
C LEU A 120 -2.39 -4.72 -5.78
N VAL A 121 -2.35 -3.38 -5.77
CA VAL A 121 -2.98 -2.56 -4.72
C VAL A 121 -4.49 -2.64 -4.81
N LYS A 122 -5.09 -2.54 -6.01
CA LYS A 122 -6.55 -2.68 -6.17
C LYS A 122 -7.03 -4.06 -5.73
N CYS A 123 -6.32 -5.12 -6.12
CA CYS A 123 -6.60 -6.47 -5.68
C CYS A 123 -6.48 -6.62 -4.16
N ALA A 124 -5.43 -6.04 -3.55
CA ALA A 124 -5.28 -6.01 -2.09
C ALA A 124 -6.48 -5.32 -1.43
N ILE A 125 -6.88 -4.13 -1.88
CA ILE A 125 -8.04 -3.38 -1.35
C ILE A 125 -9.31 -4.21 -1.40
N LEU A 126 -9.60 -4.84 -2.55
CA LEU A 126 -10.80 -5.66 -2.74
C LEU A 126 -10.82 -6.86 -1.78
N LEU A 127 -9.70 -7.56 -1.65
CA LEU A 127 -9.55 -8.71 -0.74
C LEU A 127 -9.63 -8.29 0.74
N GLU A 128 -9.17 -7.09 1.10
CA GLU A 128 -9.35 -6.58 2.46
C GLU A 128 -10.81 -6.25 2.75
N TRP A 129 -11.51 -5.68 1.78
CA TRP A 129 -12.93 -5.37 1.96
C TRP A 129 -13.77 -6.63 2.12
N THR A 130 -13.44 -7.74 1.46
CA THR A 130 -14.14 -9.00 1.74
C THR A 130 -13.89 -9.47 3.17
N SER A 131 -12.67 -9.36 3.68
CA SER A 131 -12.34 -9.71 5.07
C SER A 131 -13.06 -8.81 6.09
N ILE A 132 -13.21 -7.51 5.80
CA ILE A 132 -13.82 -6.53 6.71
C ILE A 132 -15.35 -6.62 6.69
N PHE A 133 -15.96 -6.71 5.51
CA PHE A 133 -17.41 -6.57 5.32
C PHE A 133 -18.14 -7.89 5.09
N ALA A 134 -17.44 -8.97 4.77
CA ALA A 134 -18.00 -10.30 4.57
C ALA A 134 -17.18 -11.39 5.29
N PRO A 135 -17.05 -11.33 6.63
CA PRO A 135 -16.23 -12.28 7.39
C PRO A 135 -16.66 -13.76 7.23
N ASP A 136 -17.94 -14.04 6.93
CA ASP A 136 -18.44 -15.40 6.69
C ASP A 136 -18.08 -15.95 5.28
N GLY A 137 -17.47 -15.12 4.44
CA GLY A 137 -16.54 -15.47 3.34
C GLY A 137 -17.07 -16.26 2.13
N LYS A 138 -18.20 -16.98 2.22
CA LYS A 138 -18.51 -18.04 1.25
C LYS A 138 -19.76 -17.84 0.40
N HIS A 139 -20.72 -16.99 0.81
CA HIS A 139 -22.01 -16.88 0.11
C HIS A 139 -22.56 -15.46 -0.08
N SER A 140 -21.78 -14.41 0.21
CA SER A 140 -22.23 -13.03 -0.05
C SER A 140 -21.98 -12.65 -1.51
N PHE A 141 -23.00 -12.11 -2.17
CA PHE A 141 -22.88 -11.51 -3.50
C PHE A 141 -21.73 -10.49 -3.58
N PHE A 142 -21.49 -9.74 -2.49
CA PHE A 142 -20.41 -8.78 -2.40
C PHE A 142 -19.01 -9.42 -2.48
N ALA A 143 -18.80 -10.56 -1.82
CA ALA A 143 -17.53 -11.26 -1.84
C ALA A 143 -17.22 -11.80 -3.25
N TRP A 144 -18.21 -12.40 -3.91
CA TRP A 144 -18.10 -12.84 -5.30
C TRP A 144 -17.81 -11.69 -6.27
N ALA A 145 -18.48 -10.54 -6.09
CA ALA A 145 -18.20 -9.35 -6.89
C ALA A 145 -16.75 -8.86 -6.71
N CYS A 146 -16.22 -8.87 -5.49
CA CYS A 146 -14.83 -8.50 -5.22
C CYS A 146 -13.83 -9.49 -5.82
N TYR A 147 -14.08 -10.81 -5.72
CA TYR A 147 -13.21 -11.82 -6.34
C TYR A 147 -13.24 -11.74 -7.87
N ALA A 148 -14.43 -11.55 -8.46
CA ALA A 148 -14.56 -11.34 -9.91
C ALA A 148 -13.83 -10.07 -10.36
N ALA A 149 -13.98 -8.95 -9.64
CA ALA A 149 -13.26 -7.72 -9.93
C ALA A 149 -11.74 -7.90 -9.82
N CYS A 150 -11.25 -8.61 -8.78
CA CYS A 150 -9.85 -8.95 -8.62
C CYS A 150 -9.32 -9.78 -9.80
N GLY A 151 -10.07 -10.78 -10.24
CA GLY A 151 -9.74 -11.60 -11.41
C GLY A 151 -9.68 -10.77 -12.70
N THR A 152 -10.67 -9.91 -12.92
CA THR A 152 -10.71 -9.02 -14.10
C THR A 152 -9.54 -8.03 -14.11
N ILE A 153 -9.21 -7.41 -12.97
CA ILE A 153 -8.07 -6.49 -12.85
C ILE A 153 -6.76 -7.23 -13.15
N ALA A 154 -6.53 -8.36 -12.48
CA ALA A 154 -5.31 -9.14 -12.68
C ALA A 154 -5.16 -9.63 -14.14
N LEU A 155 -6.25 -10.12 -14.74
CA LEU A 155 -6.26 -10.61 -16.12
C LEU A 155 -5.97 -9.48 -17.12
N LEU A 156 -6.69 -8.36 -17.03
CA LEU A 156 -6.52 -7.25 -17.96
C LEU A 156 -5.14 -6.61 -17.83
N SER A 157 -4.64 -6.42 -16.61
CA SER A 157 -3.27 -5.92 -16.39
C SER A 157 -2.21 -6.87 -16.93
N ALA A 158 -2.38 -8.19 -16.78
CA ALA A 158 -1.46 -9.16 -17.36
C ALA A 158 -1.47 -9.14 -18.90
N ILE A 159 -2.64 -9.02 -19.52
CA ILE A 159 -2.77 -8.91 -20.98
C ILE A 159 -2.05 -7.66 -21.48
N ILE A 160 -2.34 -6.49 -20.89
CA ILE A 160 -1.71 -5.21 -21.29
C ILE A 160 -0.19 -5.29 -21.11
N PHE A 161 0.28 -5.84 -19.99
CA PHE A 161 1.71 -6.02 -19.72
C PHE A 161 2.40 -6.89 -20.77
N ILE A 162 1.81 -8.03 -21.14
CA ILE A 162 2.36 -8.90 -22.18
C ILE A 162 2.39 -8.17 -23.52
N MET A 163 1.32 -7.44 -23.86
CA MET A 163 1.24 -6.67 -25.10
C MET A 163 2.31 -5.58 -25.17
N ASP A 164 2.60 -4.87 -24.07
CA ASP A 164 3.68 -3.87 -23.99
C ASP A 164 5.06 -4.51 -24.14
N LEU A 165 5.30 -5.68 -23.52
CA LEU A 165 6.58 -6.38 -23.64
C LEU A 165 6.86 -6.86 -25.07
N VAL A 166 5.84 -7.37 -25.75
CA VAL A 166 5.98 -7.95 -27.09
C VAL A 166 5.57 -6.99 -28.20
N ASN A 167 5.49 -5.68 -27.95
CA ASN A 167 4.97 -4.76 -28.96
C ASN A 167 5.90 -4.69 -30.20
N CYS A 168 7.19 -4.47 -29.99
CA CYS A 168 8.16 -4.26 -31.07
C CYS A 168 9.20 -5.38 -31.22
N THR A 169 9.63 -5.60 -32.47
CA THR A 169 10.76 -6.47 -32.85
C THR A 169 11.77 -5.66 -33.66
N PRO A 170 13.05 -5.57 -33.23
CA PRO A 170 13.64 -6.15 -32.02
C PRO A 170 13.09 -5.52 -30.72
N PHE A 171 13.24 -6.22 -29.59
CA PHE A 171 12.69 -5.79 -28.28
C PHE A 171 13.12 -4.38 -27.87
N GLU A 172 14.35 -3.98 -28.23
CA GLU A 172 14.86 -2.62 -27.98
C GLU A 172 14.02 -1.53 -28.66
N GLY A 173 13.30 -1.86 -29.72
CA GLY A 173 12.38 -0.96 -30.41
C GLY A 173 11.19 -0.50 -29.57
N ASN A 174 10.91 -1.15 -28.44
CA ASN A 174 9.84 -0.72 -27.52
C ASN A 174 10.14 0.64 -26.88
N TRP A 175 11.42 0.98 -26.71
CA TRP A 175 11.84 2.25 -26.10
C TRP A 175 12.88 3.02 -26.91
N ASN A 176 13.63 2.36 -27.78
CA ASN A 176 14.68 3.02 -28.55
C ASN A 176 14.17 3.36 -29.96
N PRO A 177 13.85 4.62 -30.26
CA PRO A 177 13.44 5.01 -31.61
C PRO A 177 14.61 5.04 -32.61
N LEU A 178 15.86 4.94 -32.14
CA LEU A 178 17.08 5.04 -32.94
C LEU A 178 17.65 3.67 -33.36
N VAL A 179 16.85 2.60 -33.27
CA VAL A 179 17.28 1.25 -33.64
C VAL A 179 17.69 1.19 -35.12
N PRO A 180 18.91 0.72 -35.45
CA PRO A 180 19.35 0.56 -36.83
C PRO A 180 18.43 -0.38 -37.62
N GLY A 181 17.92 0.08 -38.77
CA GLY A 181 16.98 -0.69 -39.60
C GLY A 181 15.50 -0.52 -39.21
N GLY A 182 15.22 0.26 -38.16
CA GLY A 182 13.86 0.51 -37.67
C GLY A 182 13.31 -0.66 -36.84
N ALA A 183 12.29 -0.35 -36.04
CA ALA A 183 11.54 -1.34 -35.27
C ALA A 183 10.20 -1.64 -35.94
N VAL A 184 9.83 -2.92 -36.03
CA VAL A 184 8.50 -3.32 -36.46
C VAL A 184 7.65 -3.53 -35.22
N CYS A 185 6.65 -2.68 -35.02
CA CYS A 185 5.74 -2.72 -33.89
C CYS A 185 4.38 -3.27 -34.31
N ARG A 186 3.84 -4.20 -33.52
CA ARG A 186 2.64 -5.00 -33.84
C ARG A 186 1.34 -4.22 -33.63
N PHE A 187 1.33 -3.28 -32.69
CA PHE A 187 0.14 -2.52 -32.32
C PHE A 187 0.37 -1.03 -32.56
N ALA A 188 -0.66 -0.34 -33.06
CA ALA A 188 -0.65 1.11 -33.12
C ALA A 188 -0.66 1.66 -31.68
N ILE A 189 0.46 2.27 -31.27
CA ILE A 189 0.69 2.81 -29.92
C ILE A 189 -0.46 3.75 -29.48
N PRO A 190 -1.00 4.65 -30.34
CA PRO A 190 -2.11 5.54 -29.97
C PRO A 190 -3.40 4.82 -29.58
N GLU A 191 -3.88 3.90 -30.43
CA GLU A 191 -5.17 3.24 -30.24
C GLU A 191 -5.13 2.28 -29.05
N PHE A 192 -4.06 1.49 -28.97
CA PHE A 192 -3.84 0.55 -27.88
C PHE A 192 -3.71 1.26 -26.52
N GLY A 193 -2.89 2.32 -26.48
CA GLY A 193 -2.66 3.08 -25.26
C GLY A 193 -3.87 3.85 -24.74
N LEU A 194 -4.69 4.38 -25.65
CA LEU A 194 -5.99 4.98 -25.32
C LEU A 194 -6.95 3.95 -24.74
N ALA A 195 -7.09 2.79 -25.40
CA ALA A 195 -7.94 1.71 -24.91
C ALA A 195 -7.50 1.26 -23.50
N SER A 196 -6.19 1.04 -23.30
CA SER A 196 -5.63 0.70 -21.99
C SER A 196 -5.93 1.76 -20.93
N SER A 197 -5.82 3.04 -21.27
CA SER A 197 -6.08 4.15 -20.34
C SER A 197 -7.56 4.22 -19.93
N VAL A 198 -8.48 4.03 -20.88
CA VAL A 198 -9.92 3.96 -20.61
C VAL A 198 -10.24 2.74 -19.74
N THR A 199 -9.69 1.57 -20.07
CA THR A 199 -9.87 0.35 -19.29
C THR A 199 -9.38 0.53 -17.85
N ASN A 200 -8.20 1.12 -17.64
CA ASN A 200 -7.71 1.36 -16.27
C ASN A 200 -8.63 2.29 -15.48
N LEU A 201 -9.13 3.37 -16.10
CA LEU A 201 -10.09 4.27 -15.46
C LEU A 201 -11.39 3.57 -15.07
N LEU A 202 -11.91 2.69 -15.93
CA LEU A 202 -13.10 1.89 -15.59
C LEU A 202 -12.82 0.96 -14.40
N LEU A 203 -11.63 0.36 -14.35
CA LEU A 203 -11.19 -0.48 -13.24
C LEU A 203 -10.95 0.32 -11.94
N ASP A 204 -10.67 1.63 -12.00
CA ASP A 204 -10.63 2.50 -10.82
C ASP A 204 -12.01 2.69 -10.17
N MET A 205 -13.06 2.76 -11.00
CA MET A 205 -14.42 2.99 -10.52
C MET A 205 -15.00 1.76 -9.82
N VAL A 206 -14.56 0.55 -10.18
CA VAL A 206 -15.10 -0.69 -9.63
C VAL A 206 -14.94 -0.77 -8.10
N PRO A 207 -13.73 -0.63 -7.52
CA PRO A 207 -13.60 -0.56 -6.06
C PRO A 207 -14.42 0.59 -5.46
N LEU A 208 -14.41 1.78 -6.05
CA LEU A 208 -15.14 2.92 -5.47
C LEU A 208 -16.65 2.65 -5.36
N VAL A 209 -17.25 2.11 -6.42
CA VAL A 209 -18.68 1.75 -6.45
C VAL A 209 -18.99 0.62 -5.46
N LEU A 210 -18.11 -0.38 -5.37
CA LEU A 210 -18.24 -1.49 -4.41
C LEU A 210 -18.18 -0.99 -2.96
N ALA A 211 -17.23 -0.13 -2.62
CA ALA A 211 -17.17 0.51 -1.31
C ALA A 211 -18.43 1.32 -1.01
N GLN A 212 -18.90 2.12 -1.97
CA GLN A 212 -20.08 2.98 -1.79
C GLN A 212 -21.35 2.17 -1.52
N ARG A 213 -21.55 1.06 -2.24
CA ARG A 213 -22.67 0.13 -2.03
C ARG A 213 -22.70 -0.39 -0.58
N VAL A 214 -21.55 -0.73 -0.03
CA VAL A 214 -21.44 -1.23 1.36
C VAL A 214 -21.76 -0.13 2.36
N ILE A 215 -21.30 1.11 2.11
CA ILE A 215 -21.54 2.26 3.00
C ILE A 215 -23.03 2.52 3.17
N TRP A 216 -23.81 2.46 2.08
CA TRP A 216 -25.25 2.72 2.14
C TRP A 216 -26.05 1.63 2.86
N GLY A 217 -25.55 0.39 2.87
CA GLY A 217 -26.24 -0.73 3.50
C GLY A 217 -26.05 -0.83 5.02
N LEU A 218 -25.07 -0.10 5.59
CA LEU A 218 -24.54 -0.44 6.92
C LEU A 218 -24.78 0.65 7.98
N ARG A 219 -25.57 0.32 9.01
CA ARG A 219 -25.83 1.19 10.18
C ARG A 219 -24.62 1.21 11.11
N MET A 220 -23.61 2.04 10.80
CA MET A 220 -22.36 2.14 11.57
C MET A 220 -22.33 3.30 12.57
N SER A 221 -21.53 3.13 13.63
CA SER A 221 -21.25 4.19 14.61
C SER A 221 -20.42 5.34 14.00
N TRP A 222 -20.55 6.55 14.56
CA TRP A 222 -19.92 7.77 14.03
C TRP A 222 -18.40 7.63 13.79
N LYS A 223 -17.68 6.96 14.70
CA LYS A 223 -16.22 6.74 14.57
C LYS A 223 -15.85 5.89 13.35
N ARG A 224 -16.63 4.85 13.05
CA ARG A 224 -16.44 4.03 11.84
C ARG A 224 -16.85 4.78 10.59
N LYS A 225 -17.93 5.56 10.66
CA LYS A 225 -18.39 6.43 9.57
C LYS A 225 -17.32 7.43 9.14
N LEU A 226 -16.59 8.02 10.09
CA LEU A 226 -15.50 8.96 9.79
C LEU A 226 -14.33 8.29 9.05
N GLY A 227 -13.88 7.11 9.51
CA GLY A 227 -12.80 6.38 8.84
C GLY A 227 -13.16 5.96 7.42
N ILE A 228 -14.39 5.49 7.22
CA ILE A 228 -14.87 5.10 5.89
C ILE A 228 -15.05 6.33 4.97
N SER A 229 -15.52 7.46 5.51
CA SER A 229 -15.59 8.72 4.76
C SER A 229 -14.22 9.21 4.29
N ALA A 230 -13.17 9.02 5.11
CA ALA A 230 -11.80 9.37 4.72
C ALA A 230 -11.30 8.48 3.56
N VAL A 231 -11.55 7.16 3.65
CA VAL A 231 -11.23 6.22 2.55
C VAL A 231 -11.94 6.61 1.26
N PHE A 232 -13.24 6.96 1.35
CA PHE A 232 -14.02 7.37 0.20
C PHE A 232 -13.50 8.67 -0.44
N LEU A 233 -13.11 9.66 0.38
CA LEU A 233 -12.53 10.91 -0.12
C LEU A 233 -11.21 10.65 -0.87
N ILE A 234 -10.33 9.82 -0.33
CA ILE A 234 -9.06 9.45 -0.99
C ILE A 234 -9.35 8.67 -2.28
N GLY A 235 -10.37 7.80 -2.28
CA GLY A 235 -10.83 7.10 -3.48
C GLY A 235 -11.31 8.06 -4.58
N ILE A 236 -12.08 9.10 -4.23
CA ILE A 236 -12.49 10.13 -5.20
C ILE A 236 -11.27 10.86 -5.77
N LEU A 237 -10.29 11.21 -4.93
CA LEU A 237 -9.06 11.86 -5.39
C LEU A 237 -8.29 10.97 -6.38
N ALA A 238 -8.23 9.66 -6.12
CA ALA A 238 -7.64 8.69 -7.06
C ALA A 238 -8.38 8.68 -8.40
N CYS A 239 -9.71 8.66 -8.39
CA CYS A 239 -10.52 8.71 -9.61
C CYS A 239 -10.34 10.01 -10.39
N VAL A 240 -10.24 11.16 -9.71
CA VAL A 240 -9.95 12.45 -10.37
C VAL A 240 -8.56 12.40 -11.01
N ALA A 241 -7.55 11.87 -10.32
CA ALA A 241 -6.22 11.69 -10.89
C ALA A 241 -6.25 10.79 -12.14
N GLY A 242 -7.03 9.70 -12.12
CA GLY A 242 -7.25 8.82 -13.28
C GLY A 242 -7.94 9.52 -14.46
N ILE A 243 -8.96 10.37 -14.22
CA ILE A 243 -9.63 11.14 -15.28
C ILE A 243 -8.66 12.14 -15.92
N VAL A 244 -7.88 12.84 -15.09
CA VAL A 244 -6.87 13.79 -15.57
C VAL A 244 -5.78 13.05 -16.36
N ARG A 245 -5.34 11.88 -15.88
CA ARG A 245 -4.41 11.00 -16.61
C ARG A 245 -4.97 10.62 -17.98
N LEU A 246 -6.24 10.21 -18.06
CA LEU A 246 -6.90 9.87 -19.34
C LEU A 246 -6.95 11.08 -20.29
N TYR A 247 -7.31 12.26 -19.80
CA TYR A 247 -7.31 13.48 -20.60
C TYR A 247 -5.93 13.74 -21.21
N TYR A 248 -4.87 13.70 -20.41
CA TYR A 248 -3.52 13.90 -20.92
C TYR A 248 -2.99 12.74 -21.77
N ALA A 249 -3.46 11.51 -21.55
CA ALA A 249 -3.18 10.39 -22.44
C ALA A 249 -3.73 10.65 -23.86
N THR A 250 -4.93 11.24 -24.00
CA THR A 250 -5.45 11.62 -25.34
C THR A 250 -4.56 12.63 -26.05
N ARG A 251 -4.01 13.59 -25.30
CA ARG A 251 -3.07 14.59 -25.83
C ARG A 251 -1.72 13.96 -26.17
N PHE A 252 -1.21 13.09 -25.32
CA PHE A 252 0.01 12.33 -25.56
C PHE A 252 -0.05 11.56 -26.88
N TYR A 253 -1.17 10.89 -27.16
CA TYR A 253 -1.32 10.10 -28.38
C TYR A 253 -1.71 10.90 -29.63
N SER A 254 -2.20 12.13 -29.48
CA SER A 254 -2.66 12.97 -30.61
C SER A 254 -1.69 14.11 -30.96
N SER A 255 -0.63 14.33 -30.17
CA SER A 255 0.32 15.42 -30.38
C SER A 255 1.72 14.91 -30.65
N ASN A 256 2.52 15.70 -31.36
CA ASN A 256 3.95 15.41 -31.57
C ASN A 256 4.79 15.66 -30.33
N ASP A 257 4.27 16.44 -29.37
CA ASP A 257 4.99 16.82 -28.15
C ASP A 257 4.72 15.85 -27.01
N THR A 258 5.23 14.63 -27.18
CA THR A 258 4.86 13.52 -26.29
C THR A 258 5.53 13.63 -24.91
N SER A 259 6.70 14.25 -24.78
CA SER A 259 7.43 14.36 -23.51
C SER A 259 6.72 15.25 -22.49
N TYR A 260 6.14 16.36 -22.93
CA TYR A 260 5.41 17.29 -22.06
C TYR A 260 4.16 16.62 -21.48
N PHE A 261 3.33 16.01 -22.33
CA PHE A 261 2.11 15.34 -21.89
C PHE A 261 2.38 14.06 -21.08
N PHE A 262 3.44 13.32 -21.42
CA PHE A 262 3.87 12.17 -20.62
C PHE A 262 4.24 12.57 -19.21
N SER A 263 4.94 13.69 -19.02
CA SER A 263 5.32 14.20 -17.71
C SER A 263 4.11 14.40 -16.80
N ILE A 264 3.04 15.01 -17.31
CA ILE A 264 1.79 15.21 -16.57
C ILE A 264 1.13 13.87 -16.27
N MET A 265 1.04 13.00 -17.28
CA MET A 265 0.48 11.66 -17.14
C MET A 265 1.19 10.85 -16.04
N ALA A 266 2.53 10.90 -16.00
CA ALA A 266 3.35 10.24 -14.98
C ALA A 266 3.09 10.78 -13.57
N LEU A 267 3.00 12.10 -13.40
CA LEU A 267 2.65 12.71 -12.11
C LEU A 267 1.24 12.30 -11.64
N CYS A 268 0.26 12.28 -12.54
CA CYS A 268 -1.10 11.81 -12.20
C CYS A 268 -1.10 10.34 -11.77
N SER A 269 -0.29 9.51 -12.42
CA SER A 269 -0.14 8.08 -12.10
C SER A 269 0.48 7.85 -10.73
N LEU A 270 1.45 8.68 -10.37
CA LEU A 270 2.07 8.67 -9.05
C LEU A 270 1.05 9.06 -7.97
N CYS A 271 0.25 10.10 -8.22
CA CYS A 271 -0.83 10.50 -7.33
C CYS A 271 -1.90 9.40 -7.18
N GLU A 272 -2.32 8.78 -8.29
CA GLU A 272 -3.31 7.69 -8.31
C GLU A 272 -2.81 6.48 -7.49
N THR A 273 -1.60 5.99 -7.78
CA THR A 273 -0.99 4.87 -7.05
C THR A 273 -0.79 5.22 -5.57
N THR A 274 -0.39 6.44 -5.24
CA THR A 274 -0.28 6.91 -3.85
C THR A 274 -1.63 6.86 -3.14
N CYS A 275 -2.69 7.39 -3.77
CA CYS A 275 -4.03 7.38 -3.19
C CYS A 275 -4.55 5.95 -2.97
N ALA A 276 -4.28 5.03 -3.91
CA ALA A 276 -4.64 3.62 -3.75
C ALA A 276 -3.92 2.98 -2.54
N HIS A 277 -2.63 3.24 -2.36
CA HIS A 277 -1.88 2.79 -1.18
C HIS A 277 -2.43 3.38 0.13
N LEU A 278 -2.86 4.65 0.12
CA LEU A 278 -3.48 5.28 1.28
C LEU A 278 -4.82 4.64 1.61
N VAL A 279 -5.69 4.41 0.61
CA VAL A 279 -6.97 3.69 0.76
C VAL A 279 -6.77 2.33 1.43
N LEU A 280 -5.73 1.61 1.02
CA LEU A 280 -5.35 0.33 1.59
C LEU A 280 -4.88 0.44 3.06
N CYS A 281 -4.17 1.51 3.45
CA CYS A 281 -3.63 1.66 4.81
C CYS A 281 -4.63 2.24 5.82
N VAL A 282 -5.52 3.15 5.41
CA VAL A 282 -6.40 3.92 6.30
C VAL A 282 -7.29 3.07 7.23
N PRO A 283 -7.88 1.93 6.81
CA PRO A 283 -8.69 1.09 7.69
C PRO A 283 -7.97 0.62 8.97
N PHE A 284 -6.64 0.55 8.92
CA PHE A 284 -5.81 0.05 10.02
C PHE A 284 -5.28 1.15 10.94
N CYS A 285 -5.29 2.42 10.50
CA CYS A 285 -4.79 3.55 11.30
C CYS A 285 -5.45 3.66 12.68
N PRO A 286 -6.78 3.54 12.85
CA PRO A 286 -7.41 3.60 14.18
C PRO A 286 -6.96 2.47 15.11
N LYS A 287 -6.78 1.26 14.56
CA LYS A 287 -6.30 0.09 15.32
C LYS A 287 -4.85 0.29 15.74
N ALA A 288 -3.99 0.77 14.84
CA ALA A 288 -2.60 1.10 15.14
C ALA A 288 -2.50 2.14 16.26
N MET A 289 -3.30 3.22 16.20
CA MET A 289 -3.29 4.28 17.21
C MET A 289 -3.71 3.77 18.59
N THR A 290 -4.72 2.91 18.67
CA THR A 290 -5.14 2.31 19.97
C THR A 290 -4.12 1.31 20.50
N GLY A 291 -3.45 0.53 19.64
CA GLY A 291 -2.33 -0.34 20.01
C GLY A 291 -1.11 0.45 20.50
N LEU A 292 -0.78 1.53 19.81
CA LEU A 292 0.34 2.41 20.14
C LEU A 292 0.07 3.19 21.45
N GLN A 293 -1.16 3.64 21.69
CA GLN A 293 -1.57 4.23 22.97
C GLN A 293 -1.46 3.25 24.15
N LYS A 294 -1.64 1.95 23.90
CA LYS A 294 -1.45 0.90 24.91
C LYS A 294 0.01 0.42 25.03
N SER A 295 0.89 0.82 24.09
CA SER A 295 2.30 0.45 24.13
C SER A 295 3.01 1.14 25.31
N ARG A 296 3.86 0.39 26.01
CA ARG A 296 4.67 0.90 27.13
C ARG A 296 5.50 2.12 26.71
N ALA A 297 6.02 2.15 25.48
CA ALA A 297 6.83 3.27 24.98
C ALA A 297 6.08 4.61 24.97
N VAL A 298 4.79 4.63 24.61
CA VAL A 298 3.96 5.85 24.62
C VAL A 298 3.51 6.21 26.02
N THR A 299 3.32 5.23 26.90
CA THR A 299 3.00 5.49 28.31
C THR A 299 4.21 6.11 29.02
N GLU A 300 5.42 5.63 28.74
CA GLU A 300 6.66 6.22 29.25
C GLU A 300 6.92 7.61 28.63
N LEU A 301 6.76 7.79 27.31
CA LEU A 301 6.85 9.12 26.67
C LEU A 301 5.81 10.11 27.22
N LYS A 302 4.59 9.66 27.52
CA LYS A 302 3.58 10.50 28.18
C LYS A 302 4.01 10.88 29.59
N LYS A 303 4.64 10.00 30.37
CA LYS A 303 5.20 10.33 31.69
C LYS A 303 6.32 11.36 31.59
N TYR A 304 7.16 11.30 30.55
CA TYR A 304 8.21 12.29 30.32
C TYR A 304 7.68 13.65 29.79
N MET A 305 6.62 13.64 28.98
CA MET A 305 6.00 14.87 28.46
C MET A 305 5.00 15.52 29.43
N SER A 306 4.42 14.76 30.36
CA SER A 306 3.68 15.34 31.48
C SER A 306 4.66 15.87 32.52
N LEU A 307 5.12 17.11 32.34
CA LEU A 307 5.73 17.86 33.44
C LEU A 307 4.75 17.88 34.62
N PRO A 308 5.19 17.61 35.86
CA PRO A 308 4.35 17.85 37.01
C PRO A 308 4.08 19.35 37.08
N SER A 309 2.84 19.75 36.83
CA SER A 309 2.38 21.07 37.23
C SER A 309 2.63 21.18 38.72
N TYR A 310 3.55 22.07 39.10
CA TYR A 310 3.95 22.32 40.48
C TYR A 310 2.70 22.68 41.26
N ALA A 311 2.14 21.71 41.99
CA ALA A 311 1.06 21.96 42.92
C ALA A 311 1.66 22.82 44.03
N THR A 312 1.35 24.11 44.00
CA THR A 312 1.70 25.07 45.05
C THR A 312 1.04 24.59 46.34
N GLY A 313 1.83 23.89 47.17
CA GLY A 313 1.44 23.56 48.53
C GLY A 313 1.38 24.84 49.34
N THR A 314 0.17 25.36 49.57
CA THR A 314 -0.08 26.31 50.65
C THR A 314 -0.26 25.53 51.95
N THR A 315 0.83 25.30 52.67
CA THR A 315 0.80 25.12 54.12
C THR A 315 0.60 26.49 54.76
N LYS A 316 -0.51 26.67 55.48
CA LYS A 316 -0.60 27.68 56.54
C LYS A 316 -1.16 27.04 57.80
N ASN A 317 -0.35 27.16 58.84
CA ASN A 317 -0.47 26.60 60.18
C ASN A 317 -1.46 27.42 61.04
N SER A 318 -2.03 26.72 62.03
CA SER A 318 -2.45 27.19 63.37
C SER A 318 -3.51 28.30 63.48
N ASP A 319 -4.64 27.99 64.12
CA ASP A 319 -4.91 28.52 65.48
C ASP A 319 -6.12 27.86 66.17
N ALA A 320 -5.86 27.47 67.42
CA ALA A 320 -6.68 27.34 68.63
C ALA A 320 -8.20 27.01 68.57
N GLY A 321 -8.59 26.01 69.38
CA GLY A 321 -9.91 26.03 70.03
C GLY A 321 -10.47 24.70 70.54
N GLY A 322 -10.08 24.29 71.76
CA GLY A 322 -11.05 23.82 72.76
C GLY A 322 -11.50 22.35 72.81
N ALA A 323 -11.06 21.69 73.89
CA ALA A 323 -11.88 20.95 74.88
C ALA A 323 -12.14 19.44 74.75
N PHE A 324 -11.91 18.80 75.92
CA PHE A 324 -12.56 17.61 76.52
C PHE A 324 -12.11 16.21 76.05
N GLN A 325 -11.33 15.45 76.85
CA GLN A 325 -11.73 14.48 77.90
C GLN A 325 -12.49 13.27 77.29
N ASP A 326 -12.17 11.99 77.49
CA ASP A 326 -11.69 11.26 78.66
C ASP A 326 -11.15 9.87 78.23
N SER A 327 -10.27 9.38 79.09
CA SER A 327 -9.65 8.08 79.33
C SER A 327 -10.40 6.78 78.94
N ARG A 328 -9.65 5.77 78.46
CA ARG A 328 -9.41 4.43 79.08
C ARG A 328 -9.16 3.33 78.03
N GLY A 329 -8.10 2.52 78.23
CA GLY A 329 -7.98 1.21 77.57
C GLY A 329 -6.56 0.70 77.30
N MET A 330 -5.80 0.46 78.36
CA MET A 330 -4.60 -0.42 78.43
C MET A 330 -5.10 -1.88 78.38
N GLU A 331 -4.59 -2.86 77.62
CA GLU A 331 -3.39 -3.70 77.79
C GLU A 331 -3.45 -4.82 76.72
N LEU A 332 -2.40 -5.09 75.91
CA LEU A 332 -1.28 -6.03 76.10
C LEU A 332 -1.55 -7.53 75.77
N HIS A 333 -0.86 -8.02 74.74
CA HIS A 333 -0.61 -9.44 74.41
C HIS A 333 0.26 -10.12 75.49
N PRO A 334 0.17 -11.45 75.67
CA PRO A 334 1.32 -12.29 75.25
C PRO A 334 1.05 -13.76 74.82
N PHE A 335 2.01 -14.28 74.02
CA PHE A 335 2.56 -15.65 73.94
C PHE A 335 1.70 -16.88 73.56
N SER A 336 2.16 -17.64 72.55
CA SER A 336 2.68 -19.01 72.77
C SER A 336 3.42 -19.56 71.54
N ASN A 337 4.47 -20.34 71.82
CA ASN A 337 5.50 -20.89 70.95
C ASN A 337 5.38 -22.43 71.01
N LYS A 338 5.54 -23.18 69.90
CA LYS A 338 5.88 -24.62 69.95
C LYS A 338 6.38 -25.20 68.60
N SER A 339 7.66 -25.57 68.66
CA SER A 339 8.47 -26.59 67.97
C SER A 339 7.87 -27.69 67.05
N THR A 340 8.65 -27.95 65.98
CA THR A 340 8.91 -29.13 65.12
C THR A 340 8.98 -30.51 65.84
N PRO A 341 8.88 -31.71 65.16
CA PRO A 341 9.89 -32.21 64.18
C PRO A 341 9.46 -33.21 63.06
N VAL A 342 10.51 -33.60 62.33
CA VAL A 342 10.69 -34.42 61.11
C VAL A 342 10.57 -35.95 61.31
N ASN A 343 10.17 -36.69 60.26
CA ASN A 343 10.63 -38.05 59.86
C ASN A 343 10.10 -38.36 58.43
N ARG A 344 10.89 -38.62 57.36
CA ARG A 344 11.64 -39.84 56.92
C ARG A 344 10.76 -41.11 56.96
N THR A 345 10.43 -41.82 55.86
CA THR A 345 11.27 -42.75 55.03
C THR A 345 10.45 -43.30 53.84
N LEU A 346 10.98 -43.35 52.61
CA LEU A 346 11.43 -44.53 51.82
C LEU A 346 10.41 -45.68 51.53
N GLY A 347 10.26 -46.03 50.24
CA GLY A 347 10.35 -47.44 49.79
C GLY A 347 9.14 -48.10 49.07
N SER A 348 9.29 -48.28 47.74
CA SER A 348 8.98 -49.48 46.91
C SER A 348 7.57 -50.12 46.80
N ALA A 349 7.19 -50.35 45.53
CA ALA A 349 6.14 -51.24 44.99
C ALA A 349 6.39 -52.76 45.32
N PRO A 350 5.56 -53.80 44.98
CA PRO A 350 4.90 -54.03 43.66
C PRO A 350 3.56 -54.84 43.60
N GLY A 351 2.91 -54.82 42.41
CA GLY A 351 2.51 -56.04 41.67
C GLY A 351 1.11 -56.67 41.83
N SER A 352 0.38 -56.80 40.70
CA SER A 352 -0.59 -57.88 40.32
C SER A 352 -1.57 -57.34 39.23
N ARG A 353 -1.33 -57.40 37.91
CA ARG A 353 -1.37 -58.51 36.91
C ARG A 353 -2.73 -59.25 36.86
N ARG A 354 -3.54 -59.09 35.79
CA ARG A 354 -3.87 -60.05 34.69
C ARG A 354 -5.22 -59.61 34.07
N ASP A 355 -5.62 -59.79 32.81
CA ASP A 355 -5.07 -60.47 31.62
C ASP A 355 -5.71 -59.88 30.35
N GLU A 356 -4.95 -59.97 29.26
CA GLU A 356 -5.22 -59.73 27.82
C GLU A 356 -6.09 -60.90 27.24
N PRO A 357 -6.58 -60.87 25.96
CA PRO A 357 -5.70 -61.10 24.81
C PRO A 357 -6.03 -60.37 23.47
N LYS A 358 -4.98 -60.23 22.66
CA LYS A 358 -4.90 -59.96 21.19
C LYS A 358 -5.31 -61.22 20.38
N CYS A 359 -5.44 -61.33 19.05
CA CYS A 359 -4.82 -60.67 17.88
C CYS A 359 -5.46 -61.19 16.55
N SER A 360 -4.95 -60.70 15.41
CA SER A 360 -5.01 -61.17 13.98
C SER A 360 -6.15 -60.60 13.10
N GLU A 361 -5.82 -59.69 12.16
CA GLU A 361 -5.42 -59.88 10.74
C GLU A 361 -6.63 -60.11 9.81
N ASP A 362 -6.94 -59.20 8.87
CA ASP A 362 -6.52 -59.32 7.47
C ASP A 362 -7.11 -58.19 6.58
N SER A 363 -6.32 -57.79 5.57
CA SER A 363 -6.68 -57.37 4.20
C SER A 363 -7.95 -56.56 3.90
N ASP A 364 -7.82 -55.34 3.35
CA ASP A 364 -8.22 -55.11 1.95
C ASP A 364 -7.77 -53.77 1.32
N LYS A 365 -7.56 -53.84 0.01
CA LYS A 365 -6.96 -52.87 -0.91
C LYS A 365 -7.97 -51.84 -1.43
N ALA A 366 -7.53 -50.61 -1.73
CA ALA A 366 -8.05 -49.85 -2.88
C ALA A 366 -7.09 -48.73 -3.32
N VAL A 367 -6.51 -48.95 -4.49
CA VAL A 367 -5.74 -48.01 -5.32
C VAL A 367 -6.63 -47.66 -6.52
N TYR A 368 -6.86 -46.37 -6.83
CA TYR A 368 -7.21 -45.84 -8.17
C TYR A 368 -6.92 -44.32 -8.14
N GLN A 369 -5.81 -43.80 -8.69
CA GLN A 369 -5.41 -43.65 -10.10
C GLN A 369 -6.15 -42.49 -10.80
N TRP A 370 -5.42 -41.38 -10.92
CA TRP A 370 -5.72 -40.20 -11.74
C TRP A 370 -5.45 -40.51 -13.22
N ASN A 371 -6.33 -40.03 -14.11
CA ASN A 371 -6.09 -40.00 -15.55
C ASN A 371 -6.48 -38.59 -16.08
N PRO A 372 -5.63 -37.92 -16.88
CA PRO A 372 -5.95 -36.66 -17.52
C PRO A 372 -6.57 -36.88 -18.92
N VAL A 373 -7.43 -35.95 -19.33
CA VAL A 373 -7.85 -35.70 -20.73
C VAL A 373 -7.50 -34.26 -21.06
#